data_AF-A0A3C1VB51-F1
#
_entry.id   AF-A0A3C1VB51-F1
#
_cell.length_a   1.000
_cell.length_b   1.000
_cell.length_c   1.000
_cell.angle_alpha   90.00
_cell.angle_beta   90.00
_cell.angle_gamma   90.00
#
_symmetry.space_group_name_H-M   'P 1'
#
loop_
_entity.id
_entity.type
_entity.pdbx_description
1 polymer ?
#
loop_
_entity_poly.entity_id
_entity_poly.type
_entity_poly.pdbx_seq_one_letter_code
_entity_poly.pdbx_strand_id
1 'polypeptide(L)'
;MRTLLVLLAVSFACLARAQTNEMVKLNLASPLNFQVFQRQTQTGGKVVIECFLETTLRGTLTNLDKLEARLVGKSVDGELSGDWQPLPFDNRVRRFRTEIAAPAGGWYRLEMRLIGGGTNVAEAVVEHVGVGEIFLVAGQSNAANHGEGRQQPRSNRVVAFGNGRWQPAADPEPGASGKGGSFLPAFGDAMAERFKVPIGLVPLAIGSTSVREWLPKGDAMAAPPTTGRNTILVGSNMWVSAGTLFDRISGAEQPFGTNGFRALLWHQGESDSHQPPDREITPAQYRRYLQRVIETSRAAAGWRVPWFVAQVSYHTPEDPGTPELRAAQKSLVTDGLALAGPDTDALGMEFREKNGRGIHFNPRGLQRHGELWAECIGAWLEQRLAVKPVDK
;
A
#
# COMPACT_ATOMS: atom_id res chain seq x y z
N MET A 1 -45.39 -65.27 -17.70
CA MET A 1 -44.04 -64.67 -17.50
C MET A 1 -43.94 -63.41 -18.34
N ARG A 2 -43.74 -62.25 -17.70
CA ARG A 2 -43.22 -60.94 -18.22
C ARG A 2 -43.97 -60.38 -19.46
N THR A 3 -44.56 -59.18 -19.42
CA THR A 3 -43.91 -57.91 -19.07
C THR A 3 -44.97 -56.84 -18.77
N LEU A 4 -44.78 -56.15 -17.65
CA LEU A 4 -45.55 -55.00 -17.17
C LEU A 4 -44.92 -53.74 -17.79
N LEU A 5 -45.68 -52.90 -18.50
CA LEU A 5 -45.25 -51.57 -18.92
C LEU A 5 -46.05 -50.54 -18.12
N VAL A 6 -45.40 -50.01 -17.08
CA VAL A 6 -45.89 -48.87 -16.28
C VAL A 6 -45.41 -47.59 -16.96
N LEU A 7 -46.35 -46.75 -17.40
CA LEU A 7 -46.07 -45.37 -17.81
C LEU A 7 -45.78 -44.54 -16.55
N LEU A 8 -44.52 -44.15 -16.37
CA LEU A 8 -44.10 -43.18 -15.37
C LEU A 8 -44.39 -41.76 -15.91
N ALA A 9 -45.34 -41.06 -15.30
CA ALA A 9 -45.53 -39.64 -15.52
C ALA A 9 -44.40 -38.87 -14.82
N VAL A 10 -43.46 -38.32 -15.60
CA VAL A 10 -42.43 -37.40 -15.09
C VAL A 10 -43.05 -36.01 -15.01
N SER A 11 -43.44 -35.61 -13.79
CA SER A 11 -43.79 -34.23 -13.48
C SER A 11 -42.51 -33.37 -13.55
N PHE A 12 -42.33 -32.66 -14.66
CA PHE A 12 -41.38 -31.55 -14.74
C PHE A 12 -41.91 -30.40 -13.88
N ALA A 13 -41.50 -30.35 -12.62
CA ALA A 13 -41.56 -29.13 -11.84
C ALA A 13 -40.58 -28.13 -12.50
N CYS A 14 -41.13 -27.23 -13.30
CA CYS A 14 -40.41 -26.06 -13.80
C CYS A 14 -39.96 -25.23 -12.59
N LEU A 15 -38.71 -25.41 -12.17
CA LEU A 15 -37.97 -24.40 -11.42
C LEU A 15 -37.76 -23.22 -12.36
N ALA A 16 -38.80 -22.39 -12.48
CA ALA A 16 -38.64 -21.03 -12.95
C ALA A 16 -37.73 -20.33 -11.93
N ARG A 17 -36.43 -20.31 -12.21
CA ARG A 17 -35.55 -19.26 -11.68
C ARG A 17 -36.22 -17.96 -12.10
N ALA A 18 -36.81 -17.25 -11.15
CA ALA A 18 -37.16 -15.86 -11.36
C ALA A 18 -35.85 -15.16 -11.77
N GLN A 19 -35.69 -14.88 -13.07
CA GLN A 19 -34.77 -13.86 -13.52
C GLN A 19 -35.31 -12.56 -12.92
N THR A 20 -34.76 -12.15 -11.79
CA THR A 20 -34.91 -10.77 -11.35
C THR A 20 -34.30 -9.93 -12.46
N ASN A 21 -35.14 -9.26 -13.23
CA ASN A 21 -34.73 -8.16 -14.07
C ASN A 21 -34.23 -7.07 -13.11
N GLU A 22 -32.97 -7.14 -12.69
CA GLU A 22 -32.32 -6.02 -12.01
C GLU A 22 -32.18 -4.90 -13.04
N MET A 23 -33.21 -4.06 -13.11
CA MET A 23 -33.28 -2.91 -14.00
C MET A 23 -32.22 -1.85 -13.62
N VAL A 24 -31.71 -1.89 -12.39
CA VAL A 24 -30.65 -1.03 -11.88
C VAL A 24 -29.68 -1.90 -11.07
N LYS A 25 -28.38 -1.74 -11.33
CA LYS A 25 -27.29 -2.34 -10.55
C LYS A 25 -26.53 -1.26 -9.82
N LEU A 26 -26.24 -1.51 -8.54
CA LEU A 26 -25.36 -0.69 -7.73
C LEU A 26 -23.96 -1.31 -7.74
N ASN A 27 -23.00 -0.63 -8.34
CA ASN A 27 -21.61 -1.09 -8.39
C ASN A 27 -20.74 -0.26 -7.45
N LEU A 28 -19.79 -0.91 -6.76
CA LEU A 28 -18.80 -0.27 -5.92
C LEU A 28 -17.45 -0.19 -6.64
N ALA A 29 -16.91 1.01 -6.78
CA ALA A 29 -15.54 1.28 -7.19
C ALA A 29 -14.60 1.39 -5.98
N SER A 30 -15.11 1.88 -4.83
CA SER A 30 -14.45 1.84 -3.53
C SER A 30 -15.51 1.68 -2.43
N PRO A 31 -15.26 0.88 -1.38
CA PRO A 31 -14.05 0.10 -1.15
C PRO A 31 -13.90 -1.12 -2.06
N LEU A 32 -12.66 -1.51 -2.32
CA LEU A 32 -12.33 -2.85 -2.82
C LEU A 32 -12.33 -3.85 -1.66
N ASN A 33 -12.51 -5.14 -1.95
CA ASN A 33 -12.36 -6.18 -0.93
C ASN A 33 -10.92 -6.18 -0.39
N PHE A 34 -10.79 -6.27 0.94
CA PHE A 34 -9.55 -6.11 1.71
C PHE A 34 -8.91 -4.71 1.66
N GLN A 35 -9.62 -3.68 1.19
CA GLN A 35 -9.10 -2.32 1.22
C GLN A 35 -8.97 -1.82 2.66
N VAL A 36 -7.78 -1.30 2.99
CA VAL A 36 -7.51 -0.56 4.22
C VAL A 36 -7.66 0.93 3.92
N PHE A 37 -8.31 1.66 4.81
CA PHE A 37 -8.31 3.13 4.86
C PHE A 37 -7.43 3.59 6.02
N GLN A 38 -6.65 4.63 5.78
CA GLN A 38 -5.80 5.23 6.80
C GLN A 38 -6.65 5.86 7.90
N ARG A 39 -6.49 5.41 9.15
CA ARG A 39 -7.13 6.03 10.30
C ARG A 39 -6.54 7.41 10.58
N GLN A 40 -7.41 8.37 10.91
CA GLN A 40 -7.03 9.74 11.25
C GLN A 40 -6.68 9.88 12.74
N THR A 41 -7.34 9.12 13.62
CA THR A 41 -7.12 9.14 15.07
C THR A 41 -6.76 7.73 15.56
N GLN A 42 -6.45 7.60 16.86
CA GLN A 42 -6.20 6.29 17.46
C GLN A 42 -7.42 5.35 17.32
N THR A 43 -8.63 5.89 17.46
CA THR A 43 -9.87 5.13 17.58
C THR A 43 -10.70 5.07 16.32
N GLY A 44 -10.38 5.86 15.28
CA GLY A 44 -11.24 5.92 14.12
C GLY A 44 -10.65 6.58 12.89
N GLY A 45 -11.40 6.40 11.80
CA GLY A 45 -11.16 7.11 10.58
C GLY A 45 -12.37 7.18 9.67
N LYS A 46 -12.11 7.33 8.38
CA LYS A 46 -13.15 7.43 7.36
C LYS A 46 -12.99 6.37 6.28
N VAL A 47 -14.10 5.77 5.88
CA VAL A 47 -14.20 4.89 4.71
C VAL A 47 -14.77 5.71 3.57
N VAL A 48 -14.03 5.78 2.46
CA VAL A 48 -14.53 6.40 1.23
C VAL A 48 -15.39 5.37 0.50
N ILE A 49 -16.58 5.80 0.11
CA ILE A 49 -17.50 5.04 -0.72
C ILE A 49 -17.56 5.73 -2.08
N GLU A 50 -17.15 5.02 -3.13
CA GLU A 50 -17.32 5.42 -4.52
C GLU A 50 -18.17 4.37 -5.20
N CYS A 51 -19.35 4.76 -5.68
CA CYS A 51 -20.28 3.83 -6.31
C CYS A 51 -20.92 4.44 -7.56
N PHE A 52 -21.46 3.58 -8.41
CA PHE A 52 -22.15 4.01 -9.61
C PHE A 52 -23.32 3.11 -9.97
N LEU A 53 -24.32 3.69 -10.62
CA LEU A 53 -25.51 2.99 -11.07
C LEU A 53 -25.37 2.60 -12.54
N GLU A 54 -25.50 1.31 -12.81
CA GLU A 54 -25.69 0.79 -14.15
C GLU A 54 -27.16 0.45 -14.37
N THR A 55 -27.72 0.83 -15.52
CA THR A 55 -29.10 0.53 -15.86
C THR A 55 -29.23 0.35 -17.36
N THR A 56 -30.10 -0.58 -17.77
CA THR A 56 -30.50 -0.78 -19.16
C THR A 56 -31.61 0.18 -19.59
N LEU A 57 -32.19 0.95 -18.66
CA LEU A 57 -33.23 1.94 -18.93
C LEU A 57 -32.64 3.18 -19.62
N ARG A 58 -33.27 3.60 -20.73
CA ARG A 58 -32.99 4.86 -21.41
C ARG A 58 -33.81 5.98 -20.76
N GLY A 59 -33.16 6.96 -20.13
CA GLY A 59 -33.80 8.10 -19.47
C GLY A 59 -33.42 8.27 -17.99
N THR A 60 -34.05 9.24 -17.31
CA THR A 60 -33.91 9.47 -15.86
C THR A 60 -34.57 8.33 -15.10
N LEU A 61 -33.87 7.77 -14.12
CA LEU A 61 -34.45 6.80 -13.18
C LEU A 61 -35.43 7.55 -12.28
N THR A 62 -36.73 7.37 -12.53
CA THR A 62 -37.80 7.91 -11.68
C THR A 62 -38.03 6.95 -10.50
N ASN A 63 -38.42 7.48 -9.35
CA ASN A 63 -38.69 6.71 -8.11
C ASN A 63 -37.46 6.07 -7.44
N LEU A 64 -36.26 6.66 -7.57
CA LEU A 64 -35.15 6.37 -6.65
C LEU A 64 -35.15 7.38 -5.53
N ASP A 65 -35.23 6.90 -4.30
CA ASP A 65 -35.51 7.71 -3.12
C ASP A 65 -34.25 7.97 -2.31
N LYS A 66 -33.49 6.91 -1.98
CA LYS A 66 -32.37 6.98 -1.02
C LYS A 66 -31.28 5.97 -1.33
N LEU A 67 -30.04 6.36 -1.07
CA LEU A 67 -28.90 5.47 -0.98
C LEU A 67 -28.51 5.37 0.50
N GLU A 68 -28.31 4.16 0.99
CA GLU A 68 -27.94 3.93 2.38
C GLU A 68 -26.78 2.95 2.46
N ALA A 69 -25.97 3.08 3.50
CA ALA A 69 -24.87 2.17 3.79
C ALA A 69 -24.81 1.82 5.27
N ARG A 70 -24.23 0.67 5.59
CA ARG A 70 -23.86 0.29 6.95
C ARG A 70 -22.58 -0.52 6.97
N LEU A 71 -21.87 -0.41 8.09
CA LEU A 71 -20.75 -1.28 8.43
C LEU A 71 -21.19 -2.27 9.49
N VAL A 72 -20.94 -3.55 9.24
CA VAL A 72 -21.24 -4.66 10.15
C VAL A 72 -19.93 -5.34 10.56
N GLY A 73 -19.81 -5.70 11.83
CA GLY A 73 -18.66 -6.41 12.36
C GLY A 73 -18.14 -5.81 13.66
N LYS A 74 -16.89 -6.14 13.98
CA LYS A 74 -16.27 -5.82 15.28
C LYS A 74 -15.04 -4.93 15.13
N SER A 75 -15.03 -3.82 15.85
CA SER A 75 -13.88 -2.92 16.00
C SER A 75 -12.94 -3.38 17.12
N VAL A 76 -11.87 -2.62 17.36
CA VAL A 76 -11.00 -2.82 18.55
C VAL A 76 -11.76 -2.61 19.87
N ASP A 77 -12.80 -1.76 19.87
CA ASP A 77 -13.56 -1.37 21.06
C ASP A 77 -14.87 -2.16 21.26
N GLY A 78 -15.27 -2.99 20.28
CA GLY A 78 -16.50 -3.79 20.36
C GLY A 78 -17.29 -3.88 19.05
N GLU A 79 -18.48 -4.45 19.15
CA GLU A 79 -19.42 -4.62 18.03
C GLU A 79 -19.91 -3.26 17.51
N LEU A 80 -20.01 -3.10 16.20
CA LEU A 80 -20.65 -1.93 15.60
C LEU A 80 -22.18 -2.04 15.73
N SER A 81 -22.88 -0.89 15.77
CA SER A 81 -24.35 -0.90 15.86
C SER A 81 -25.01 -1.54 14.63
N GLY A 82 -24.36 -1.48 13.46
CA GLY A 82 -24.90 -2.04 12.22
C GLY A 82 -26.11 -1.27 11.67
N ASP A 83 -26.31 -0.03 12.13
CA ASP A 83 -27.42 0.81 11.69
C ASP A 83 -27.20 1.31 10.25
N TRP A 84 -28.30 1.36 9.49
CA TRP A 84 -28.31 1.98 8.17
C TRP A 84 -28.17 3.50 8.28
N GLN A 85 -27.21 4.05 7.55
CA GLN A 85 -26.94 5.48 7.47
C GLN A 85 -27.29 5.98 6.07
N PRO A 86 -28.09 7.06 5.95
CA PRO A 86 -28.37 7.66 4.66
C PRO A 86 -27.09 8.32 4.09
N LEU A 87 -26.84 8.09 2.82
CA LEU A 87 -25.77 8.73 2.06
C LEU A 87 -26.34 9.87 1.21
N PRO A 88 -25.54 10.92 0.91
CA PRO A 88 -25.92 11.93 -0.07
C PRO A 88 -26.28 11.27 -1.40
N PHE A 89 -27.50 11.51 -1.88
CA PHE A 89 -28.03 10.87 -3.07
C PHE A 89 -28.78 11.88 -3.94
N ASP A 90 -28.40 11.93 -5.21
CA ASP A 90 -29.06 12.71 -6.27
C ASP A 90 -29.34 11.77 -7.44
N ASN A 91 -30.60 11.45 -7.67
CA ASN A 91 -31.03 10.50 -8.71
C ASN A 91 -30.78 11.00 -10.15
N ARG A 92 -30.30 12.24 -10.33
CA ARG A 92 -29.91 12.81 -11.63
C ARG A 92 -28.48 12.44 -12.01
N VAL A 93 -27.64 12.07 -11.04
CA VAL A 93 -26.28 11.60 -11.29
C VAL A 93 -26.20 10.08 -11.16
N ARG A 94 -25.22 9.48 -11.84
CA ARG A 94 -25.00 8.02 -11.83
C ARG A 94 -23.75 7.60 -11.07
N ARG A 95 -22.98 8.56 -10.54
CA ARG A 95 -21.76 8.32 -9.78
C ARG A 95 -21.82 9.11 -8.49
N PHE A 96 -21.46 8.46 -7.40
CA PHE A 96 -21.53 9.01 -6.05
C PHE A 96 -20.20 8.77 -5.36
N ARG A 97 -19.74 9.78 -4.64
CA ARG A 97 -18.57 9.69 -3.76
C ARG A 97 -18.93 10.33 -2.43
N THR A 98 -18.74 9.60 -1.35
CA THR A 98 -18.98 10.08 0.01
C THR A 98 -18.03 9.41 0.99
N GLU A 99 -18.04 9.87 2.23
CA GLU A 99 -17.28 9.31 3.34
C GLU A 99 -18.24 8.94 4.48
N ILE A 100 -17.98 7.81 5.14
CA ILE A 100 -18.62 7.45 6.41
C ILE A 100 -17.55 7.33 7.49
N ALA A 101 -17.87 7.77 8.70
CA ALA A 101 -17.01 7.56 9.86
C ALA A 101 -17.03 6.08 10.25
N ALA A 102 -15.87 5.54 10.61
CA ALA A 102 -15.71 4.15 10.99
C ALA A 102 -14.68 4.02 12.13
N PRO A 103 -14.93 3.16 13.13
CA PRO A 103 -13.92 2.84 14.14
C PRO A 103 -12.66 2.25 13.50
N ALA A 104 -11.53 2.38 14.18
CA ALA A 104 -10.31 1.70 13.80
C ALA A 104 -10.45 0.19 14.05
N GLY A 105 -9.92 -0.61 13.13
CA GLY A 105 -10.03 -2.07 13.17
C GLY A 105 -10.71 -2.63 11.92
N GLY A 106 -11.54 -3.64 12.13
CA GLY A 106 -12.07 -4.51 11.10
C GLY A 106 -11.32 -5.86 11.03
N TRP A 107 -11.61 -6.71 10.06
CA TRP A 107 -12.40 -6.45 8.84
C TRP A 107 -13.91 -6.25 9.09
N TYR A 108 -14.45 -5.16 8.54
CA TYR A 108 -15.88 -4.88 8.49
C TYR A 108 -16.48 -5.34 7.16
N ARG A 109 -17.74 -5.75 7.20
CA ARG A 109 -18.57 -5.91 6.01
C ARG A 109 -19.30 -4.60 5.71
N LEU A 110 -19.07 -4.02 4.54
CA LEU A 110 -19.85 -2.89 4.04
C LEU A 110 -21.05 -3.42 3.26
N GLU A 111 -22.23 -2.95 3.63
CA GLU A 111 -23.46 -3.17 2.90
C GLU A 111 -24.01 -1.86 2.40
N MET A 112 -24.50 -1.85 1.16
CA MET A 112 -25.17 -0.72 0.56
C MET A 112 -26.48 -1.16 -0.06
N ARG A 113 -27.49 -0.28 0.05
CA ARG A 113 -28.78 -0.48 -0.60
C ARG A 113 -29.29 0.81 -1.23
N LEU A 114 -29.90 0.66 -2.40
CA LEU A 114 -30.65 1.70 -3.08
C LEU A 114 -32.14 1.43 -2.85
N ILE A 115 -32.85 2.41 -2.33
CA ILE A 115 -34.28 2.36 -2.07
C ILE A 115 -35.03 3.15 -3.14
N GLY A 116 -36.09 2.57 -3.68
CA GLY A 116 -36.99 3.20 -4.63
C GLY A 116 -38.43 2.71 -4.47
N GLY A 117 -39.38 3.65 -4.40
CA GLY A 117 -40.78 3.35 -4.11
C GLY A 117 -40.98 2.64 -2.77
N GLY A 118 -40.11 2.92 -1.79
CA GLY A 118 -40.11 2.28 -0.47
C GLY A 118 -39.61 0.83 -0.43
N THR A 119 -39.08 0.28 -1.53
CA THR A 119 -38.51 -1.07 -1.58
C THR A 119 -37.03 -1.03 -1.94
N ASN A 120 -36.30 -2.10 -1.62
CA ASN A 120 -34.90 -2.23 -2.00
C ASN A 120 -34.80 -2.65 -3.47
N VAL A 121 -34.17 -1.81 -4.29
CA VAL A 121 -34.11 -1.99 -5.74
C VAL A 121 -32.74 -2.41 -6.25
N ALA A 122 -31.67 -2.21 -5.45
CA ALA A 122 -30.32 -2.68 -5.76
C ALA A 122 -29.46 -2.71 -4.50
N GLU A 123 -28.55 -3.69 -4.41
CA GLU A 123 -27.62 -3.82 -3.30
C GLU A 123 -26.18 -3.96 -3.80
N ALA A 124 -25.23 -3.59 -2.93
CA ALA A 124 -23.82 -3.87 -3.14
C ALA A 124 -23.16 -4.22 -1.80
N VAL A 125 -22.17 -5.10 -1.83
CA VAL A 125 -21.50 -5.59 -0.63
C VAL A 125 -20.00 -5.66 -0.87
N VAL A 126 -19.23 -5.30 0.15
CA VAL A 126 -17.79 -5.58 0.24
C VAL A 126 -17.53 -6.28 1.56
N GLU A 127 -17.03 -7.52 1.49
CA GLU A 127 -16.90 -8.40 2.66
C GLU A 127 -15.83 -7.94 3.66
N HIS A 128 -14.74 -7.33 3.17
CA HIS A 128 -13.62 -6.91 4.02
C HIS A 128 -13.22 -5.47 3.75
N VAL A 129 -13.49 -4.60 4.73
CA VAL A 129 -13.07 -3.20 4.76
C VAL A 129 -12.34 -2.95 6.08
N GLY A 130 -11.14 -2.39 6.01
CA GLY A 130 -10.31 -2.13 7.18
C GLY A 130 -10.11 -0.64 7.41
N VAL A 131 -9.98 -0.22 8.66
CA VAL A 131 -9.55 1.13 9.05
C VAL A 131 -8.30 0.98 9.92
N GLY A 132 -7.15 1.35 9.38
CA GLY A 132 -5.86 1.00 9.97
C GLY A 132 -4.72 1.88 9.47
N GLU A 133 -3.55 1.29 9.26
CA GLU A 133 -2.36 2.02 8.81
C GLU A 133 -1.96 1.58 7.41
N ILE A 134 -1.57 2.54 6.56
CA ILE A 134 -1.07 2.27 5.20
C ILE A 134 0.35 2.78 5.07
N PHE A 135 1.25 1.96 4.52
CA PHE A 135 2.64 2.32 4.27
C PHE A 135 3.03 2.06 2.82
N LEU A 136 3.64 3.05 2.19
CA LEU A 136 4.30 2.88 0.90
C LEU A 136 5.75 2.47 1.14
N VAL A 137 6.26 1.52 0.37
CA VAL A 137 7.63 1.00 0.55
C VAL A 137 8.41 1.12 -0.75
N ALA A 138 9.40 2.00 -0.78
CA ALA A 138 10.21 2.29 -1.95
C ALA A 138 11.70 2.09 -1.66
N GLY A 139 12.49 1.97 -2.73
CA GLY A 139 13.93 1.74 -2.65
C GLY A 139 14.35 0.58 -3.55
N GLN A 140 15.35 -0.19 -3.12
CA GLN A 140 15.97 -1.23 -3.96
C GLN A 140 15.69 -2.67 -3.50
N SER A 141 16.57 -3.61 -3.84
CA SER A 141 16.34 -5.05 -3.71
C SER A 141 15.99 -5.50 -2.29
N ASN A 142 16.62 -4.92 -1.26
CA ASN A 142 16.35 -5.23 0.15
C ASN A 142 14.98 -4.71 0.65
N ALA A 143 14.33 -3.82 -0.09
CA ALA A 143 12.91 -3.44 0.10
C ALA A 143 11.93 -4.11 -0.88
N ALA A 144 12.45 -4.95 -1.78
CA ALA A 144 11.68 -5.68 -2.78
C ALA A 144 11.69 -7.19 -2.48
N ASN A 145 11.45 -8.03 -3.50
CA ASN A 145 11.36 -9.48 -3.38
C ASN A 145 12.68 -10.19 -3.70
N HIS A 146 13.78 -9.80 -3.06
CA HIS A 146 15.11 -10.33 -3.34
C HIS A 146 15.74 -11.12 -2.17
N GLY A 147 15.07 -11.18 -1.02
CA GLY A 147 15.53 -12.00 0.09
C GLY A 147 15.44 -13.50 -0.20
N GLU A 148 16.26 -14.27 0.49
CA GLU A 148 16.23 -15.73 0.45
C GLU A 148 15.05 -16.24 1.30
N GLY A 149 14.23 -17.11 0.69
CA GLY A 149 13.03 -17.67 1.29
C GLY A 149 11.83 -16.70 1.26
N ARG A 150 10.66 -17.21 0.87
CA ARG A 150 9.41 -16.44 0.88
C ARG A 150 8.80 -16.45 2.27
N GLN A 151 8.23 -15.33 2.67
CA GLN A 151 7.48 -15.16 3.90
C GLN A 151 5.99 -14.99 3.63
N GLN A 152 5.20 -15.20 4.67
CA GLN A 152 3.76 -14.99 4.67
C GLN A 152 3.37 -14.34 6.00
N PRO A 153 2.31 -13.53 6.03
CA PRO A 153 1.88 -12.89 7.26
C PRO A 153 1.24 -13.94 8.16
N ARG A 154 1.46 -13.85 9.46
CA ARG A 154 0.87 -14.72 10.49
C ARG A 154 -0.59 -14.38 10.73
N SER A 155 -0.99 -13.14 10.46
CA SER A 155 -2.37 -12.67 10.62
C SER A 155 -3.02 -12.29 9.29
N ASN A 156 -4.35 -12.43 9.21
CA ASN A 156 -5.14 -11.94 8.07
C ASN A 156 -5.31 -10.41 8.06
N ARG A 157 -4.62 -9.68 8.94
CA ARG A 157 -4.69 -8.22 9.05
C ARG A 157 -3.68 -7.51 8.16
N VAL A 158 -2.71 -8.24 7.59
CA VAL A 158 -1.66 -7.68 6.75
C VAL A 158 -1.97 -7.95 5.28
N VAL A 159 -2.19 -6.87 4.54
CA VAL A 159 -2.53 -6.92 3.12
C VAL A 159 -1.63 -6.00 2.33
N ALA A 160 -1.34 -6.39 1.09
CA ALA A 160 -0.58 -5.61 0.14
C ALA A 160 -1.46 -5.19 -1.03
N PHE A 161 -1.29 -3.96 -1.50
CA PHE A 161 -1.94 -3.43 -2.69
C PHE A 161 -0.96 -3.41 -3.86
N GLY A 162 -1.38 -4.02 -4.97
CA GLY A 162 -0.67 -3.94 -6.24
C GLY A 162 -1.48 -4.57 -7.35
N ASN A 163 -1.20 -4.18 -8.59
CA ASN A 163 -1.96 -4.65 -9.76
C ASN A 163 -3.47 -4.44 -9.64
N GLY A 164 -3.90 -3.33 -9.01
CA GLY A 164 -5.30 -2.94 -8.87
C GLY A 164 -6.12 -3.72 -7.85
N ARG A 165 -5.50 -4.52 -6.97
CA ARG A 165 -6.22 -5.28 -5.93
C ARG A 165 -5.45 -5.34 -4.62
N TRP A 166 -6.20 -5.54 -3.53
CA TRP A 166 -5.66 -5.91 -2.23
C TRP A 166 -5.62 -7.44 -2.09
N GLN A 167 -4.54 -7.96 -1.55
CA GLN A 167 -4.34 -9.38 -1.29
C GLN A 167 -3.54 -9.55 0.01
N PRO A 168 -3.53 -10.73 0.67
CA PRO A 168 -2.60 -10.98 1.77
C PRO A 168 -1.17 -10.58 1.37
N ALA A 169 -0.44 -9.93 2.28
CA ALA A 169 0.95 -9.52 2.06
C ALA A 169 1.87 -10.74 2.17
N ALA A 170 1.77 -11.65 1.21
CA ALA A 170 2.56 -12.87 1.12
C ALA A 170 3.52 -12.75 -0.07
N ASP A 171 4.76 -13.19 0.15
CA ASP A 171 5.80 -13.05 -0.85
C ASP A 171 5.55 -13.95 -2.09
N PRO A 172 5.90 -13.48 -3.30
CA PRO A 172 6.45 -12.16 -3.60
C PRO A 172 5.38 -11.06 -3.53
N GLU A 173 5.73 -9.95 -2.91
CA GLU A 173 4.91 -8.76 -2.76
C GLU A 173 4.52 -8.16 -4.12
N PRO A 174 3.24 -7.80 -4.33
CA PRO A 174 2.77 -7.33 -5.61
C PRO A 174 3.37 -5.96 -5.92
N GLY A 175 3.78 -5.76 -7.18
CA GLY A 175 4.33 -4.50 -7.66
C GLY A 175 5.85 -4.40 -7.50
N ALA A 176 6.45 -4.85 -6.40
CA ALA A 176 7.91 -4.81 -6.22
C ALA A 176 8.65 -5.79 -7.15
N SER A 177 9.89 -5.48 -7.51
CA SER A 177 10.69 -6.38 -8.36
C SER A 177 11.17 -7.63 -7.60
N GLY A 178 11.61 -8.65 -8.35
CA GLY A 178 12.12 -9.90 -7.76
C GLY A 178 11.03 -10.97 -7.62
N LYS A 179 11.39 -12.13 -7.07
CA LYS A 179 10.52 -13.31 -6.90
C LYS A 179 10.73 -14.07 -5.59
N GLY A 180 11.70 -13.63 -4.77
CA GLY A 180 12.06 -14.16 -3.47
C GLY A 180 11.24 -13.53 -2.35
N GLY A 181 11.83 -13.45 -1.16
CA GLY A 181 11.19 -12.89 0.02
C GLY A 181 11.39 -11.39 0.20
N SER A 182 10.58 -10.81 1.08
CA SER A 182 10.64 -9.41 1.50
C SER A 182 10.45 -9.30 3.02
N PHE A 183 10.76 -8.14 3.60
CA PHE A 183 10.54 -7.90 5.03
C PHE A 183 9.08 -7.54 5.38
N LEU A 184 8.25 -7.30 4.35
CA LEU A 184 6.91 -6.72 4.48
C LEU A 184 5.96 -7.57 5.32
N PRO A 185 5.93 -8.92 5.21
CA PRO A 185 5.07 -9.74 6.05
C PRO A 185 5.41 -9.60 7.54
N ALA A 186 6.70 -9.61 7.87
CA ALA A 186 7.21 -9.47 9.24
C ALA A 186 6.92 -8.08 9.82
N PHE A 187 7.17 -7.02 9.03
CA PHE A 187 6.85 -5.65 9.41
C PHE A 187 5.35 -5.47 9.67
N GLY A 188 4.52 -5.95 8.74
CA GLY A 188 3.07 -5.85 8.85
C GLY A 188 2.53 -6.58 10.07
N ASP A 189 3.02 -7.78 10.35
CA ASP A 189 2.62 -8.53 11.54
C ASP A 189 3.00 -7.81 12.83
N ALA A 190 4.24 -7.30 12.93
CA ALA A 190 4.69 -6.56 14.11
C ALA A 190 3.84 -5.29 14.34
N MET A 191 3.49 -4.57 13.27
CA MET A 191 2.61 -3.41 13.35
C MET A 191 1.17 -3.78 13.70
N ALA A 192 0.61 -4.84 13.10
CA ALA A 192 -0.73 -5.33 13.40
C ALA A 192 -0.85 -5.85 14.85
N GLU A 193 0.21 -6.49 15.35
CA GLU A 193 0.32 -6.93 16.74
C GLU A 193 0.41 -5.75 17.70
N ARG A 194 1.18 -4.71 17.37
CA ARG A 194 1.34 -3.52 18.21
C ARG A 194 0.08 -2.66 18.27
N PHE A 195 -0.55 -2.39 17.13
CA PHE A 195 -1.65 -1.42 17.03
C PHE A 195 -3.04 -2.05 16.95
N LYS A 196 -3.13 -3.38 16.80
CA LYS A 196 -4.38 -4.15 16.74
C LYS A 196 -5.34 -3.71 15.61
N VAL A 197 -4.82 -3.11 14.55
CA VAL A 197 -5.57 -2.68 13.35
C VAL A 197 -5.05 -3.36 12.09
N PRO A 198 -5.81 -3.39 10.98
CA PRO A 198 -5.31 -3.81 9.66
C PRO A 198 -4.12 -2.96 9.19
N ILE A 199 -3.17 -3.60 8.52
CA ILE A 199 -1.98 -2.96 7.95
C ILE A 199 -2.00 -3.16 6.43
N GLY A 200 -2.06 -2.04 5.71
CA GLY A 200 -1.94 -1.99 4.26
C GLY A 200 -0.52 -1.65 3.82
N LEU A 201 0.05 -2.45 2.94
CA LEU A 201 1.39 -2.24 2.39
C LEU A 201 1.29 -1.96 0.89
N VAL A 202 2.07 -1.01 0.39
CA VAL A 202 2.13 -0.67 -1.05
C VAL A 202 3.58 -0.82 -1.51
N PRO A 203 3.95 -2.00 -2.06
CA PRO A 203 5.32 -2.30 -2.46
C PRO A 203 5.69 -1.62 -3.79
N LEU A 204 6.70 -0.76 -3.76
CA LEU A 204 7.15 0.03 -4.91
C LEU A 204 8.62 -0.23 -5.29
N ALA A 205 9.39 -0.92 -4.45
CA ALA A 205 10.83 -1.06 -4.61
C ALA A 205 11.28 -1.84 -5.87
N ILE A 206 12.40 -1.40 -6.46
CA ILE A 206 12.98 -1.96 -7.68
C ILE A 206 14.48 -2.24 -7.49
N GLY A 207 14.87 -3.49 -7.67
CA GLY A 207 16.22 -4.00 -7.42
C GLY A 207 17.30 -3.34 -8.26
N SER A 208 18.49 -3.23 -7.65
CA SER A 208 19.72 -2.65 -8.25
C SER A 208 19.63 -1.17 -8.62
N THR A 209 18.59 -0.45 -8.17
CA THR A 209 18.42 0.96 -8.52
C THR A 209 19.24 1.87 -7.61
N SER A 210 19.90 2.85 -8.24
CA SER A 210 20.52 3.99 -7.57
C SER A 210 19.48 5.05 -7.25
N VAL A 211 19.69 5.90 -6.23
CA VAL A 211 18.88 7.09 -5.95
C VAL A 211 18.67 7.97 -7.18
N ARG A 212 19.64 8.01 -8.10
CA ARG A 212 19.58 8.76 -9.37
C ARG A 212 18.44 8.32 -10.29
N GLU A 213 18.05 7.05 -10.22
CA GLU A 213 16.97 6.48 -11.03
C GLU A 213 15.57 6.85 -10.50
N TRP A 214 15.51 7.39 -9.28
CA TRP A 214 14.29 7.84 -8.61
C TRP A 214 14.05 9.35 -8.72
N LEU A 215 14.96 10.08 -9.37
CA LEU A 215 14.80 11.51 -9.60
C LEU A 215 13.62 11.81 -10.54
N PRO A 216 12.97 12.99 -10.41
CA PRO A 216 12.00 13.48 -11.37
C PRO A 216 12.51 13.46 -12.81
N LYS A 217 11.59 13.34 -13.77
CA LYS A 217 11.93 13.32 -15.20
C LYS A 217 12.76 14.55 -15.58
N GLY A 218 13.87 14.32 -16.26
CA GLY A 218 14.74 15.39 -16.78
C GLY A 218 15.76 15.94 -15.76
N ASP A 219 15.68 15.55 -14.48
CA ASP A 219 16.70 15.94 -13.51
C ASP A 219 18.05 15.30 -13.88
N ALA A 220 19.09 16.14 -13.95
CA ALA A 220 20.44 15.73 -14.32
C ALA A 220 21.15 14.97 -13.19
N MET A 221 21.99 14.02 -13.57
CA MET A 221 22.84 13.27 -12.65
C MET A 221 24.31 13.37 -13.04
N ALA A 222 25.18 13.35 -12.04
CA ALA A 222 26.61 13.56 -12.21
C ALA A 222 27.35 12.38 -12.87
N ALA A 223 26.81 11.17 -12.77
CA ALA A 223 27.38 9.94 -13.31
C ALA A 223 26.24 8.93 -13.59
N PRO A 224 26.40 8.00 -14.56
CA PRO A 224 25.41 6.97 -14.83
C PRO A 224 25.24 6.02 -13.62
N PRO A 225 24.01 5.55 -13.34
CA PRO A 225 23.75 4.64 -12.23
C PRO A 225 24.12 3.19 -12.59
N THR A 226 24.05 2.30 -11.59
CA THR A 226 24.42 0.89 -11.70
C THR A 226 23.76 0.18 -12.89
N THR A 227 22.46 0.39 -13.11
CA THR A 227 21.72 -0.27 -14.21
C THR A 227 21.55 0.61 -15.45
N GLY A 228 21.46 1.93 -15.28
CA GLY A 228 21.14 2.88 -16.35
C GLY A 228 19.73 2.76 -16.93
N ARG A 229 18.91 1.81 -16.48
CA ARG A 229 17.63 1.45 -17.13
C ARG A 229 16.58 2.54 -17.08
N ASN A 230 16.64 3.40 -16.05
CA ASN A 230 15.70 4.50 -15.86
C ASN A 230 16.34 5.87 -16.15
N THR A 231 17.28 5.92 -17.10
CA THR A 231 18.01 7.14 -17.45
C THR A 231 18.06 7.35 -18.96
N ILE A 232 18.23 8.61 -19.36
CA ILE A 232 18.34 9.03 -20.76
C ILE A 232 19.68 9.75 -20.91
N LEU A 233 20.47 9.35 -21.90
CA LEU A 233 21.68 10.08 -22.32
C LEU A 233 21.26 11.23 -23.24
N VAL A 234 21.50 12.47 -22.82
CA VAL A 234 21.04 13.69 -23.54
C VAL A 234 22.18 14.50 -24.17
N GLY A 235 23.42 14.04 -24.03
CA GLY A 235 24.60 14.68 -24.62
C GLY A 235 25.85 13.86 -24.34
N SER A 236 27.02 14.39 -24.71
CA SER A 236 28.31 13.79 -24.35
C SER A 236 28.46 13.76 -22.83
N ASN A 237 28.39 12.56 -22.25
CA ASN A 237 28.52 12.32 -20.81
C ASN A 237 27.51 13.09 -19.93
N MET A 238 26.28 13.25 -20.41
CA MET A 238 25.19 13.86 -19.62
C MET A 238 23.98 12.94 -19.57
N TRP A 239 23.61 12.52 -18.37
CA TRP A 239 22.46 11.67 -18.10
C TRP A 239 21.39 12.44 -17.33
N VAL A 240 20.13 12.17 -17.67
CA VAL A 240 18.96 12.65 -16.93
C VAL A 240 18.09 11.47 -16.53
N SER A 241 17.30 11.63 -15.47
CA SER A 241 16.31 10.62 -15.10
C SER A 241 15.19 10.55 -16.15
N ALA A 242 14.74 9.34 -16.45
CA ALA A 242 13.56 9.10 -17.28
C ALA A 242 12.25 9.45 -16.53
N GLY A 243 12.29 9.58 -15.20
CA GLY A 243 11.13 9.84 -14.34
C GLY A 243 10.33 8.59 -13.96
N THR A 244 10.60 7.43 -14.58
CA THR A 244 9.78 6.22 -14.42
C THR A 244 9.59 5.78 -12.97
N LEU A 245 10.65 5.78 -12.15
CA LEU A 245 10.55 5.36 -10.75
C LEU A 245 10.00 6.47 -9.85
N PHE A 246 10.21 7.73 -10.21
CA PHE A 246 9.54 8.85 -9.53
C PHE A 246 8.02 8.79 -9.75
N ASP A 247 7.60 8.62 -11.00
CA ASP A 247 6.19 8.49 -11.40
C ASP A 247 5.50 7.31 -10.72
N ARG A 248 6.27 6.27 -10.39
CA ARG A 248 5.81 5.13 -9.59
C ARG A 248 5.48 5.51 -8.15
N ILE A 249 6.28 6.38 -7.52
CA ILE A 249 5.97 6.92 -6.18
C ILE A 249 4.74 7.81 -6.29
N SER A 250 4.79 8.84 -7.14
CA SER A 250 3.69 9.80 -7.23
C SER A 250 2.39 9.14 -7.65
N GLY A 251 2.43 8.21 -8.60
CA GLY A 251 1.26 7.44 -9.06
C GLY A 251 0.66 6.54 -7.98
N ALA A 252 1.46 6.08 -7.02
CA ALA A 252 0.96 5.35 -5.85
C ALA A 252 0.39 6.28 -4.78
N GLU A 253 0.94 7.48 -4.61
CA GLU A 253 0.47 8.48 -3.63
C GLU A 253 -0.88 9.11 -4.02
N GLN A 254 -1.08 9.41 -5.31
CA GLN A 254 -2.26 10.16 -5.80
C GLN A 254 -3.61 9.54 -5.40
N PRO A 255 -3.85 8.22 -5.58
CA PRO A 255 -5.16 7.63 -5.28
C PRO A 255 -5.53 7.66 -3.80
N PHE A 256 -4.55 7.68 -2.90
CA PHE A 256 -4.80 7.79 -1.45
C PHE A 256 -5.16 9.22 -1.05
N GLY A 257 -4.64 10.22 -1.76
CA GLY A 257 -4.85 11.63 -1.46
C GLY A 257 -4.18 12.08 -0.16
N THR A 258 -4.52 13.30 0.27
CA THR A 258 -3.92 13.94 1.45
C THR A 258 -4.19 13.15 2.73
N ASN A 259 -3.13 12.79 3.45
CA ASN A 259 -3.18 11.95 4.66
C ASN A 259 -3.82 10.56 4.46
N GLY A 260 -3.94 10.08 3.22
CA GLY A 260 -4.54 8.78 2.91
C GLY A 260 -3.64 7.57 3.17
N PHE A 261 -2.40 7.81 3.59
CA PHE A 261 -1.46 6.80 4.08
C PHE A 261 -0.58 7.41 5.17
N ARG A 262 0.09 6.58 5.96
CA ARG A 262 0.85 7.01 7.14
C ARG A 262 2.21 7.58 6.79
N ALA A 263 2.97 6.85 5.99
CA ALA A 263 4.34 7.20 5.63
C ALA A 263 4.83 6.43 4.40
N LEU A 264 5.89 6.97 3.78
CA LEU A 264 6.71 6.26 2.82
C LEU A 264 8.01 5.79 3.48
N LEU A 265 8.34 4.52 3.31
CA LEU A 265 9.53 3.86 3.86
C LEU A 265 10.56 3.70 2.76
N TRP A 266 11.71 4.35 2.92
CA TRP A 266 12.80 4.35 1.94
C TRP A 266 13.97 3.48 2.42
N HIS A 267 14.26 2.43 1.66
CA HIS A 267 15.40 1.53 1.88
C HIS A 267 16.22 1.40 0.59
N GLN A 268 17.22 2.27 0.44
CA GLN A 268 18.12 2.26 -0.71
C GLN A 268 19.44 2.94 -0.37
N GLY A 269 20.54 2.37 -0.85
CA GLY A 269 21.86 3.00 -0.76
C GLY A 269 22.99 2.10 -1.23
N GLU A 270 22.80 0.78 -1.23
CA GLU A 270 23.85 -0.17 -1.62
C GLU A 270 24.29 0.05 -3.08
N SER A 271 23.36 0.38 -4.00
CA SER A 271 23.72 0.69 -5.40
C SER A 271 24.42 2.05 -5.60
N ASP A 272 24.57 2.85 -4.54
CA ASP A 272 25.34 4.10 -4.52
C ASP A 272 26.56 4.03 -3.59
N SER A 273 26.78 2.87 -2.97
CA SER A 273 27.92 2.55 -2.12
C SER A 273 29.03 1.94 -2.99
N HIS A 274 30.28 2.32 -2.74
CA HIS A 274 31.51 1.79 -3.37
C HIS A 274 31.40 1.44 -4.87
N GLN A 275 30.75 2.30 -5.65
CA GLN A 275 30.63 2.10 -7.10
C GLN A 275 31.96 2.34 -7.81
N PRO A 276 32.17 1.74 -9.00
CA PRO A 276 33.34 2.05 -9.83
C PRO A 276 33.46 3.56 -10.13
N PRO A 277 34.68 4.09 -10.35
CA PRO A 277 34.90 5.54 -10.51
C PRO A 277 34.07 6.23 -11.60
N ASP A 278 33.69 5.52 -12.66
CA ASP A 278 32.84 6.04 -13.75
C ASP A 278 31.36 6.14 -13.37
N ARG A 279 30.97 5.62 -12.21
CA ARG A 279 29.58 5.54 -11.71
C ARG A 279 29.41 6.09 -10.29
N GLU A 280 30.50 6.37 -9.61
CA GLU A 280 30.51 6.84 -8.23
C GLU A 280 29.83 8.21 -8.11
N ILE A 281 29.13 8.39 -7.00
CA ILE A 281 28.63 9.69 -6.57
C ILE A 281 29.09 9.94 -5.14
N THR A 282 29.35 11.20 -4.84
CA THR A 282 29.69 11.61 -3.47
C THR A 282 28.48 11.47 -2.53
N PRO A 283 28.70 11.30 -1.22
CA PRO A 283 27.63 11.35 -0.22
C PRO A 283 26.78 12.63 -0.28
N ALA A 284 27.40 13.77 -0.60
CA ALA A 284 26.69 15.04 -0.78
C ALA A 284 25.73 15.00 -1.99
N GLN A 285 26.15 14.38 -3.10
CA GLN A 285 25.28 14.17 -4.25
C GLN A 285 24.13 13.22 -3.92
N TYR A 286 24.40 12.11 -3.23
CA TYR A 286 23.36 11.19 -2.77
C TYR A 286 22.31 11.93 -1.92
N ARG A 287 22.74 12.67 -0.89
CA ARG A 287 21.85 13.47 -0.01
C ARG A 287 21.00 14.43 -0.83
N ARG A 288 21.61 15.15 -1.77
CA ARG A 288 20.92 16.12 -2.65
C ARG A 288 19.86 15.43 -3.51
N TYR A 289 20.18 14.27 -4.09
CA TYR A 289 19.22 13.54 -4.92
C TYR A 289 18.05 13.01 -4.09
N LEU A 290 18.30 12.41 -2.92
CA LEU A 290 17.21 11.93 -2.07
C LEU A 290 16.36 13.08 -1.54
N GLN A 291 16.98 14.22 -1.17
CA GLN A 291 16.23 15.43 -0.82
C GLN A 291 15.31 15.86 -1.96
N ARG A 292 15.83 15.90 -3.20
CA ARG A 292 15.06 16.26 -4.39
C ARG A 292 13.87 15.33 -4.61
N VAL A 293 14.03 14.02 -4.44
CA VAL A 293 12.94 13.05 -4.53
C VAL A 293 11.87 13.33 -3.48
N ILE A 294 12.27 13.48 -2.20
CA ILE A 294 11.34 13.73 -1.09
C ILE A 294 10.54 15.02 -1.28
N GLU A 295 11.22 16.12 -1.61
CA GLU A 295 10.58 17.43 -1.76
C GLU A 295 9.63 17.45 -2.97
N THR A 296 10.04 16.84 -4.09
CA THR A 296 9.21 16.81 -5.29
C THR A 296 8.00 15.88 -5.12
N SER A 297 8.15 14.73 -4.43
CA SER A 297 7.02 13.87 -4.08
C SER A 297 6.03 14.60 -3.17
N ARG A 298 6.49 15.29 -2.12
CA ARG A 298 5.61 16.10 -1.25
C ARG A 298 4.87 17.20 -2.01
N ALA A 299 5.56 17.87 -2.93
CA ALA A 299 4.94 18.88 -3.79
C ALA A 299 3.85 18.27 -4.69
N ALA A 300 4.14 17.12 -5.31
CA ALA A 300 3.18 16.41 -6.16
C ALA A 300 1.98 15.86 -5.36
N ALA A 301 2.21 15.36 -4.14
CA ALA A 301 1.16 14.86 -3.26
C ALA A 301 0.29 15.99 -2.68
N GLY A 302 0.80 17.22 -2.61
CA GLY A 302 0.10 18.37 -2.04
C GLY A 302 0.07 18.38 -0.50
N TRP A 303 0.89 17.55 0.16
CA TRP A 303 1.01 17.53 1.61
C TRP A 303 2.40 17.04 2.04
N ARG A 304 2.78 17.33 3.29
CA ARG A 304 4.09 16.94 3.84
C ARG A 304 4.08 15.46 4.26
N VAL A 305 4.08 14.57 3.28
CA VAL A 305 4.21 13.12 3.45
C VAL A 305 5.36 12.80 4.43
N PRO A 306 5.12 12.02 5.51
CA PRO A 306 6.20 11.50 6.35
C PRO A 306 7.05 10.49 5.57
N TRP A 307 8.35 10.73 5.53
CA TRP A 307 9.32 9.83 4.92
C TRP A 307 10.22 9.27 6.01
N PHE A 308 10.39 7.95 6.04
CA PHE A 308 11.41 7.31 6.85
C PHE A 308 12.57 6.87 5.96
N VAL A 309 13.80 7.19 6.36
CA VAL A 309 15.01 6.85 5.61
C VAL A 309 15.86 5.89 6.43
N ALA A 310 16.07 4.68 5.90
CA ALA A 310 16.97 3.71 6.50
C ALA A 310 18.46 4.10 6.27
N GLN A 311 19.33 3.63 7.15
CA GLN A 311 20.79 3.73 6.99
C GLN A 311 21.31 2.42 6.40
N VAL A 312 21.69 2.43 5.13
CA VAL A 312 21.93 1.21 4.34
C VAL A 312 23.04 1.44 3.30
N SER A 313 24.01 0.55 3.25
CA SER A 313 25.13 0.60 2.31
C SER A 313 25.92 -0.72 2.17
N TYR A 314 25.52 -1.77 2.89
CA TYR A 314 26.18 -3.08 2.93
C TYR A 314 26.26 -3.79 1.57
N HIS A 315 27.39 -4.43 1.26
CA HIS A 315 27.52 -5.38 0.13
C HIS A 315 27.84 -6.79 0.59
N THR A 316 28.91 -6.97 1.37
CA THR A 316 29.41 -8.27 1.82
C THR A 316 30.05 -8.15 3.19
N PRO A 317 30.48 -9.24 3.85
CA PRO A 317 31.20 -9.15 5.11
C PRO A 317 32.53 -8.38 5.01
N GLU A 318 33.16 -8.44 3.83
CA GLU A 318 34.39 -7.72 3.50
C GLU A 318 34.13 -6.26 3.10
N ASP A 319 32.89 -5.92 2.72
CA ASP A 319 32.41 -4.56 2.47
C ASP A 319 31.10 -4.29 3.24
N PRO A 320 31.19 -4.10 4.58
CA PRO A 320 30.03 -4.06 5.46
C PRO A 320 29.26 -2.73 5.41
N GLY A 321 29.77 -1.71 4.72
CA GLY A 321 29.09 -0.44 4.52
C GLY A 321 30.04 0.74 4.28
N THR A 322 29.46 1.85 3.85
CA THR A 322 30.13 3.14 3.59
C THR A 322 29.72 4.17 4.65
N PRO A 323 30.55 4.46 5.67
CA PRO A 323 30.20 5.36 6.77
C PRO A 323 29.75 6.76 6.31
N GLU A 324 30.38 7.29 5.27
CA GLU A 324 30.12 8.64 4.75
C GLU A 324 28.76 8.71 4.04
N LEU A 325 28.39 7.66 3.30
CA LEU A 325 27.07 7.54 2.68
C LEU A 325 25.97 7.42 3.74
N ARG A 326 26.21 6.64 4.79
CA ARG A 326 25.29 6.51 5.93
C ARG A 326 25.14 7.82 6.70
N ALA A 327 26.23 8.58 6.86
CA ALA A 327 26.17 9.92 7.42
C ALA A 327 25.32 10.87 6.56
N ALA A 328 25.40 10.76 5.22
CA ALA A 328 24.53 11.50 4.31
C ALA A 328 23.05 11.10 4.44
N GLN A 329 22.74 9.81 4.55
CA GLN A 329 21.37 9.32 4.83
C GLN A 329 20.85 9.88 6.17
N LYS A 330 21.65 9.77 7.24
CA LYS A 330 21.32 10.27 8.57
C LYS A 330 21.12 11.78 8.60
N SER A 331 21.86 12.54 7.79
CA SER A 331 21.74 14.00 7.74
C SER A 331 20.34 14.48 7.32
N LEU A 332 19.63 13.71 6.47
CA LEU A 332 18.25 14.03 6.07
C LEU A 332 17.31 13.99 7.27
N VAL A 333 17.62 13.16 8.28
CA VAL A 333 16.86 13.06 9.53
C VAL A 333 17.23 14.19 10.48
N THR A 334 18.52 14.44 10.69
CA THR A 334 18.98 15.50 11.61
C THR A 334 18.52 16.89 11.17
N ASP A 335 18.40 17.10 9.86
CA ASP A 335 17.96 18.36 9.27
C ASP A 335 16.42 18.48 9.20
N GLY A 336 15.68 17.50 9.72
CA GLY A 336 14.22 17.51 9.79
C GLY A 336 13.49 17.28 8.46
N LEU A 337 14.21 16.80 7.43
CA LEU A 337 13.62 16.49 6.13
C LEU A 337 12.92 15.13 6.15
N ALA A 338 13.45 14.15 6.89
CA ALA A 338 12.93 12.80 7.03
C ALA A 338 12.93 12.33 8.50
N LEU A 339 12.36 11.15 8.73
CA LEU A 339 12.34 10.42 10.00
C LEU A 339 13.34 9.26 9.94
N ALA A 340 13.84 8.84 11.10
CA ALA A 340 14.82 7.76 11.19
C ALA A 340 14.18 6.40 10.88
N GLY A 341 14.63 5.75 9.80
CA GLY A 341 14.44 4.32 9.57
C GLY A 341 15.54 3.49 10.23
N PRO A 342 15.48 2.15 10.10
CA PRO A 342 16.42 1.25 10.72
C PRO A 342 17.82 1.34 10.09
N ASP A 343 18.82 0.95 10.87
CA ASP A 343 20.18 0.70 10.40
C ASP A 343 20.34 -0.78 10.05
N THR A 344 20.24 -1.12 8.77
CA THR A 344 20.31 -2.53 8.36
C THR A 344 21.73 -3.01 8.08
N ASP A 345 22.71 -2.12 8.05
CA ASP A 345 24.12 -2.52 7.95
C ASP A 345 24.60 -3.18 9.25
N ALA A 346 23.95 -2.88 10.38
CA ALA A 346 24.13 -3.59 11.65
C ALA A 346 23.71 -5.07 11.60
N LEU A 347 22.91 -5.48 10.61
CA LEU A 347 22.56 -6.87 10.37
C LEU A 347 23.69 -7.57 9.59
N GLY A 348 24.61 -8.16 10.35
CA GLY A 348 25.79 -8.86 9.84
C GLY A 348 25.49 -10.23 9.23
N MET A 349 26.56 -11.04 9.08
CA MET A 349 26.58 -12.31 8.34
C MET A 349 25.43 -13.27 8.66
N GLU A 350 25.03 -13.40 9.93
CA GLU A 350 23.98 -14.35 10.33
C GLU A 350 22.60 -14.04 9.74
N PHE A 351 22.40 -12.82 9.22
CA PHE A 351 21.16 -12.36 8.61
C PHE A 351 21.21 -12.31 7.09
N ARG A 352 22.33 -12.66 6.46
CA ARG A 352 22.53 -12.54 5.01
C ARG A 352 22.41 -13.87 4.29
N GLU A 353 21.94 -13.82 3.04
CA GLU A 353 21.84 -14.97 2.15
C GLU A 353 23.23 -15.54 1.81
N LYS A 354 23.26 -16.68 1.10
CA LYS A 354 24.51 -17.32 0.65
C LYS A 354 25.49 -17.60 1.81
N ASN A 355 24.96 -18.15 2.90
CA ASN A 355 25.73 -18.46 4.12
C ASN A 355 26.48 -17.24 4.67
N GLY A 356 25.81 -16.09 4.69
CA GLY A 356 26.33 -14.86 5.25
C GLY A 356 27.22 -14.02 4.33
N ARG A 357 27.40 -14.43 3.06
CA ARG A 357 28.26 -13.74 2.09
C ARG A 357 27.49 -12.92 1.06
N GLY A 358 26.16 -13.02 1.04
CA GLY A 358 25.32 -12.28 0.11
C GLY A 358 24.97 -10.88 0.59
N ILE A 359 24.53 -10.04 -0.35
CA ILE A 359 24.04 -8.69 -0.08
C ILE A 359 22.61 -8.68 0.47
N HIS A 360 21.78 -9.65 0.08
CA HIS A 360 20.39 -9.74 0.51
C HIS A 360 20.24 -10.51 1.82
N PHE A 361 19.05 -10.41 2.42
CA PHE A 361 18.74 -11.07 3.68
C PHE A 361 18.31 -12.54 3.48
N ASN A 362 18.67 -13.38 4.45
CA ASN A 362 18.11 -14.71 4.62
C ASN A 362 16.77 -14.65 5.39
N PRO A 363 16.05 -15.77 5.62
CA PRO A 363 14.76 -15.72 6.30
C PRO A 363 14.80 -15.07 7.69
N ARG A 364 15.87 -15.31 8.48
CA ARG A 364 16.06 -14.68 9.79
C ARG A 364 16.32 -13.18 9.64
N GLY A 365 17.07 -12.78 8.62
CA GLY A 365 17.32 -11.38 8.27
C GLY A 365 16.07 -10.64 7.85
N LEU A 366 15.20 -11.27 7.05
CA LEU A 366 13.94 -10.66 6.62
C LEU A 366 12.98 -10.44 7.79
N GLN A 367 12.92 -11.39 8.74
CA GLN A 367 12.16 -11.20 9.99
C GLN A 367 12.71 -10.03 10.80
N ARG A 368 14.02 -10.02 11.08
CA ARG A 368 14.64 -8.96 11.88
C ARG A 368 14.56 -7.59 11.21
N HIS A 369 14.67 -7.54 9.88
CA HIS A 369 14.51 -6.32 9.10
C HIS A 369 13.10 -5.73 9.28
N GLY A 370 12.04 -6.57 9.22
CA GLY A 370 10.67 -6.11 9.45
C GLY A 370 10.42 -5.62 10.87
N GLU A 371 10.96 -6.31 11.87
CA GLU A 371 10.89 -5.90 13.28
C GLU A 371 11.55 -4.53 13.51
N LEU A 372 12.76 -4.31 12.98
CA LEU A 372 13.48 -3.04 13.12
C LEU A 372 12.71 -1.87 12.51
N TRP A 373 12.05 -2.08 11.37
CA TRP A 373 11.14 -1.08 10.80
C TRP A 373 9.96 -0.79 11.74
N ALA A 374 9.33 -1.83 12.28
CA ALA A 374 8.19 -1.69 13.20
C ALA A 374 8.58 -1.03 14.54
N GLU A 375 9.80 -1.27 15.03
CA GLU A 375 10.36 -0.59 16.20
C GLU A 375 10.45 0.93 15.96
N CYS A 376 11.08 1.33 14.86
CA CYS A 376 11.28 2.75 14.49
C CYS A 376 9.94 3.47 14.27
N ILE A 377 9.05 2.86 13.46
CA ILE A 377 7.78 3.48 13.08
C ILE A 377 6.80 3.48 14.25
N GLY A 378 6.72 2.37 14.99
CA GLY A 378 5.74 2.24 16.05
C GLY A 378 5.95 3.22 17.20
N ALA A 379 7.22 3.47 17.59
CA ALA A 379 7.52 4.45 18.62
C ALA A 379 7.12 5.88 18.20
N TRP A 380 7.36 6.24 16.94
CA TRP A 380 6.91 7.52 16.39
C TRP A 380 5.39 7.61 16.29
N LEU A 381 4.73 6.52 15.85
CA LEU A 381 3.29 6.50 15.63
C LEU A 381 2.50 6.60 16.94
N GLU A 382 2.98 5.97 18.02
CA GLU A 382 2.39 6.13 19.36
C GLU A 382 2.37 7.59 19.81
N GLN A 383 3.49 8.30 19.64
CA GLN A 383 3.57 9.73 19.96
C GLN A 383 2.59 10.54 19.10
N ARG A 384 2.46 10.22 17.81
CA ARG A 384 1.56 10.92 16.89
C ARG A 384 0.08 10.72 17.24
N LEU A 385 -0.29 9.53 17.72
CA LEU A 385 -1.68 9.22 18.06
C LEU A 385 -2.06 9.70 19.47
N ALA A 386 -1.08 9.90 20.36
CA ALA A 386 -1.31 10.45 21.69
C ALA A 386 -1.65 11.95 21.71
N VAL A 387 -1.28 12.69 20.65
CA VAL A 387 -1.61 14.12 20.53
C VAL A 387 -3.09 14.26 20.19
N LYS A 388 -3.89 14.74 21.15
CA LYS A 388 -5.29 15.13 20.89
C LYS A 388 -5.33 16.17 19.75
N PRO A 389 -6.28 16.10 18.81
CA PRO A 389 -6.48 17.17 17.84
C PRO A 389 -6.59 18.50 18.60
N VAL A 390 -5.77 19.47 18.23
CA VAL A 390 -6.03 20.86 18.64
C VAL A 390 -7.28 21.26 17.88
N ASP A 391 -8.39 21.48 18.61
CA ASP A 391 -9.60 22.06 18.04
C ASP A 391 -9.19 23.33 17.27
N LYS A 392 -9.41 23.33 15.96
CA LYS A 392 -9.25 24.50 15.10
C LYS A 392 -10.62 25.04 14.75
#